data_AF-A0A969UY26-F1
#
_entry.id   AF-A0A969UY26-F1
#
_cell.length_a   1.000
_cell.length_b   1.000
_cell.length_c   1.000
_cell.angle_alpha   90.00
_cell.angle_beta   90.00
_cell.angle_gamma   90.00
#
_symmetry.space_group_name_H-M   'P 1'
#
loop_
_entity.id
_entity.type
_entity.pdbx_description
1 polymer ?
#
loop_
_entity_poly.entity_id
_entity_poly.type
_entity_poly.pdbx_seq_one_letter_code
_entity_poly.pdbx_strand_id
1 'polypeptide(L)'
;MNSQSDIIPSDYQAWLETLKGLIAPLQALHQQAIEAYEPSVWRIIHSGSRDTHLIEHTLDRLLDHACIPQGLALFKVLCRHYWQIDQQATADYVNAYREIWGSDDEEETEVVE
;
A
#
# COMPACT_ATOMS: atom_id res chain seq x y z
N MET A 1 9.87 -38.00 16.97
CA MET A 1 9.35 -36.72 16.44
C MET A 1 10.15 -35.59 17.08
N ASN A 2 11.21 -35.12 16.42
CA ASN A 2 11.95 -33.96 16.90
C ASN A 2 11.36 -32.72 16.24
N SER A 3 10.48 -32.03 16.96
CA SER A 3 10.08 -30.67 16.59
C SER A 3 11.25 -29.77 16.94
N GLN A 4 12.12 -29.52 15.96
CA GLN A 4 13.06 -28.41 15.97
C GLN A 4 12.20 -27.14 16.01
N SER A 5 11.86 -26.66 17.21
CA SER A 5 11.42 -25.29 17.42
C SER A 5 12.63 -24.42 17.14
N ASP A 6 12.59 -23.64 16.07
CA ASP A 6 13.62 -22.68 15.67
C ASP A 6 13.89 -21.71 16.83
N ILE A 7 14.91 -22.02 17.64
CA ILE A 7 15.47 -21.10 18.62
C ILE A 7 16.22 -20.06 17.82
N ILE A 8 15.52 -18.99 17.45
CA ILE A 8 16.15 -17.78 16.94
C ILE A 8 17.18 -17.33 17.99
N PRO A 9 18.49 -17.26 17.66
CA PRO A 9 19.51 -16.89 18.61
C PRO A 9 19.21 -15.53 19.26
N SER A 10 19.46 -15.40 20.57
CA SER A 10 19.18 -14.18 21.36
C SER A 10 19.74 -12.91 20.72
N ASP A 11 20.87 -13.02 20.00
CA ASP A 11 21.52 -11.91 19.30
C ASP A 11 20.70 -11.43 18.10
N TYR A 12 20.01 -12.33 17.40
CA TYR A 12 19.10 -11.99 16.30
C TYR A 12 17.84 -11.30 16.83
N GLN A 13 17.29 -11.74 17.97
CA GLN A 13 16.17 -11.03 18.60
C GLN A 13 16.55 -9.59 18.99
N ALA A 14 17.72 -9.38 19.59
CA ALA A 14 18.19 -8.05 19.95
C ALA A 14 18.39 -7.14 18.72
N TRP A 15 18.91 -7.70 17.63
CA TRP A 15 19.05 -6.99 16.36
C TRP A 15 17.68 -6.67 15.72
N LEU A 16 16.72 -7.60 15.76
CA LEU A 16 15.35 -7.35 15.29
C LEU A 16 14.66 -6.23 16.05
N GLU A 17 14.78 -6.19 17.38
CA GLU A 17 14.20 -5.10 18.18
C GLU A 17 14.85 -3.75 17.86
N THR A 18 16.16 -3.74 17.62
CA THR A 18 16.89 -2.53 17.18
C THR A 18 16.38 -2.07 15.81
N LEU A 19 16.23 -2.98 14.85
CA LEU A 19 15.69 -2.66 13.52
C LEU A 19 14.25 -2.14 13.59
N LYS A 20 13.39 -2.78 14.38
CA LYS A 20 12.02 -2.29 14.59
C LYS A 20 12.01 -0.86 15.12
N GLY A 21 12.90 -0.56 16.08
CA GLY A 21 13.07 0.80 16.62
C GLY A 21 13.50 1.82 15.55
N LEU A 22 14.31 1.41 14.57
CA LEU A 22 14.73 2.27 13.46
C LEU A 22 13.66 2.45 12.38
N ILE A 23 12.81 1.44 12.16
CA ILE A 23 11.76 1.45 11.13
C ILE A 23 10.47 2.13 11.64
N ALA A 24 10.20 2.08 12.95
CA ALA A 24 8.98 2.67 13.52
C ALA A 24 8.77 4.17 13.16
N PRO A 25 9.79 5.04 13.16
CA PRO A 25 9.65 6.42 12.68
C PRO A 25 9.24 6.52 11.21
N LEU A 26 9.71 5.63 10.35
CA LEU A 26 9.33 5.60 8.93
C LEU A 26 7.84 5.25 8.78
N GLN A 27 7.35 4.26 9.53
CA GLN A 27 5.93 3.92 9.57
C GLN A 27 5.08 5.10 10.07
N ALA A 28 5.56 5.81 11.10
CA ALA A 28 4.88 7.00 11.61
C ALA A 28 4.81 8.13 10.56
N LEU A 29 5.85 8.32 9.75
CA LEU A 29 5.85 9.30 8.66
C LEU A 29 4.81 8.96 7.59
N HIS A 30 4.72 7.69 7.17
CA HIS A 30 3.67 7.25 6.24
C HIS A 30 2.27 7.49 6.82
N GLN A 31 2.07 7.18 8.10
CA GLN A 31 0.79 7.42 8.77
C GLN A 31 0.41 8.91 8.79
N GLN A 32 1.36 9.79 9.15
CA GLN A 32 1.13 11.24 9.15
C GLN A 32 0.81 11.78 7.75
N ALA A 33 1.48 11.25 6.71
CA ALA A 33 1.19 11.64 5.34
C ALA A 33 -0.25 11.25 4.94
N ILE A 34 -0.69 10.03 5.27
CA ILE A 34 -2.06 9.59 5.01
C ILE A 34 -3.09 10.45 5.74
N GLU A 35 -2.85 10.79 7.01
CA GLU A 35 -3.74 11.68 7.78
C GLU A 35 -3.86 13.08 7.14
N ALA A 36 -2.78 13.58 6.51
CA ALA A 36 -2.81 14.85 5.79
C ALA A 36 -3.57 14.77 4.46
N TYR A 37 -3.51 13.64 3.76
CA TYR A 37 -4.20 13.44 2.47
C TYR A 37 -5.67 13.04 2.61
N GLU A 38 -6.04 12.38 3.71
CA GLU A 38 -7.40 11.88 3.94
C GLU A 38 -8.50 12.96 3.72
N PRO A 39 -8.40 14.18 4.27
CA PRO A 39 -9.40 15.22 4.02
C PRO A 39 -9.55 15.60 2.54
N SER A 40 -8.44 15.57 1.78
CA SER A 40 -8.46 15.89 0.36
C SER A 40 -9.15 14.80 -0.46
N VAL A 41 -8.88 13.54 -0.15
CA VAL A 41 -9.54 12.39 -0.78
C VAL A 41 -11.04 12.41 -0.51
N TRP A 42 -11.44 12.61 0.75
CA TRP A 42 -12.86 12.71 1.09
C TRP A 42 -13.52 13.91 0.42
N ARG A 43 -12.85 15.05 0.30
CA ARG A 43 -13.39 16.21 -0.43
C ARG A 43 -13.66 15.88 -1.90
N ILE A 44 -12.75 15.16 -2.59
CA ILE A 44 -12.94 14.72 -3.98
C ILE A 44 -14.18 13.82 -4.09
N ILE A 45 -14.32 12.84 -3.20
CA ILE A 45 -15.42 11.87 -3.21
C ILE A 45 -16.75 12.55 -2.91
N HIS A 46 -16.84 13.35 -1.84
CA HIS A 46 -18.08 14.00 -1.42
C HIS A 46 -18.56 15.08 -2.40
N SER A 47 -17.62 15.78 -3.04
CA SER A 47 -17.96 16.73 -4.10
C SER A 47 -18.34 16.05 -5.42
N GLY A 48 -18.10 14.75 -5.55
CA GLY A 48 -18.28 14.03 -6.81
C GLY A 48 -17.38 14.56 -7.92
N SER A 49 -16.22 15.11 -7.58
CA SER A 49 -15.31 15.73 -8.56
C SER A 49 -14.93 14.72 -9.63
N ARG A 50 -15.00 15.16 -10.89
CA ARG A 50 -14.58 14.40 -12.08
C ARG A 50 -13.30 14.97 -12.70
N ASP A 51 -12.61 15.84 -11.98
CA ASP A 51 -11.31 16.39 -12.39
C ASP A 51 -10.27 15.26 -12.34
N THR A 52 -9.98 14.68 -13.50
CA THR A 52 -9.07 13.54 -13.63
C THR A 52 -7.67 13.90 -13.17
N HIS A 53 -7.16 15.09 -13.51
CA HIS A 53 -5.82 15.53 -13.13
C HIS A 53 -5.69 15.65 -11.60
N LEU A 54 -6.71 16.16 -10.92
CA LEU A 54 -6.72 16.20 -9.45
C LEU A 54 -6.75 14.78 -8.84
N ILE A 55 -7.53 13.88 -9.42
CA ILE A 55 -7.67 12.50 -8.93
C ILE A 55 -6.36 11.73 -9.12
N GLU A 56 -5.78 11.77 -10.33
CA GLU A 56 -4.51 11.13 -10.68
C GLU A 56 -3.37 11.64 -9.82
N HIS A 57 -3.24 12.97 -9.67
CA HIS A 57 -2.23 13.55 -8.79
C HIS A 57 -2.38 13.08 -7.34
N THR A 58 -3.62 12.90 -6.87
CA THR A 58 -3.87 12.39 -5.51
C THR A 58 -3.56 10.89 -5.43
N LEU A 59 -3.88 10.10 -6.45
CA LEU A 59 -3.54 8.68 -6.53
C LEU A 59 -2.03 8.45 -6.53
N ASP A 60 -1.26 9.22 -7.30
CA ASP A 60 0.20 9.15 -7.34
C ASP A 60 0.79 9.34 -5.93
N ARG A 61 0.32 10.36 -5.21
CA ARG A 61 0.76 10.64 -3.83
C ARG A 61 0.36 9.55 -2.83
N LEU A 62 -0.82 8.96 -3.00
CA LEU A 62 -1.26 7.86 -2.14
C LEU A 62 -0.47 6.58 -2.41
N LEU A 63 -0.04 6.36 -3.65
CA LEU A 63 0.73 5.17 -4.05
C LEU A 63 2.10 5.12 -3.36
N ASP A 64 2.74 6.29 -3.16
CA ASP A 64 3.97 6.46 -2.36
C ASP A 64 3.82 6.03 -0.88
N HIS A 65 2.58 5.91 -0.40
CA HIS A 65 2.23 5.64 0.99
C HIS A 65 1.36 4.38 1.15
N ALA A 66 1.14 3.64 0.05
CA ALA A 66 0.30 2.44 0.03
C ALA A 66 0.99 1.21 0.67
N CYS A 67 2.23 1.36 1.14
CA CYS A 67 2.99 0.34 1.87
C CYS A 67 2.42 0.00 3.26
N ILE A 68 1.55 0.87 3.80
CA ILE A 68 0.82 0.63 5.04
C ILE A 68 -0.67 0.38 4.77
N PRO A 69 -1.36 -0.42 5.61
CA PRO A 69 -2.77 -0.78 5.39
C PRO A 69 -3.70 0.44 5.24
N GLN A 70 -3.46 1.49 6.01
CA GLN A 70 -4.25 2.73 5.99
C GLN A 70 -4.12 3.45 4.65
N GLY A 71 -2.89 3.55 4.12
CA GLY A 71 -2.64 4.17 2.83
C GLY A 71 -3.26 3.39 1.68
N LEU A 72 -3.13 2.06 1.71
CA LEU A 72 -3.77 1.18 0.73
C LEU A 72 -5.30 1.29 0.76
N ALA A 73 -5.90 1.40 1.94
CA ALA A 73 -7.34 1.56 2.07
C ALA A 73 -7.82 2.86 1.40
N LEU A 74 -7.12 3.97 1.66
CA LEU A 74 -7.46 5.27 1.09
C LEU A 74 -7.27 5.30 -0.43
N PHE A 75 -6.16 4.72 -0.92
CA PHE A 75 -5.90 4.52 -2.34
C PHE A 75 -7.01 3.73 -3.04
N LYS A 76 -7.43 2.60 -2.46
CA LYS A 76 -8.52 1.76 -3.01
C LYS A 76 -9.86 2.48 -3.06
N VAL A 77 -10.15 3.33 -2.08
CA VAL A 77 -11.38 4.14 -2.08
C VAL A 77 -11.36 5.11 -3.26
N LEU A 78 -10.26 5.83 -3.47
CA LEU A 78 -10.14 6.79 -4.57
C LEU A 78 -10.16 6.09 -5.93
N CYS A 79 -9.53 4.91 -6.06
CA CYS A 79 -9.63 4.08 -7.27
C CYS A 79 -11.08 3.71 -7.60
N ARG A 80 -11.89 3.32 -6.61
CA ARG A 80 -13.32 3.00 -6.85
C ARG A 80 -14.12 4.19 -7.36
N HIS A 81 -13.81 5.39 -6.87
CA HIS A 81 -14.39 6.64 -7.39
C HIS A 81 -13.93 6.88 -8.84
N TYR A 82 -12.63 6.72 -9.10
CA TYR A 82 -12.04 6.94 -10.42
C TYR A 82 -12.53 5.93 -11.47
N TRP A 83 -12.84 4.70 -11.07
CA TRP A 83 -13.42 3.67 -11.93
C TRP A 83 -14.73 4.11 -12.62
N GLN A 84 -15.52 4.96 -11.96
CA GLN A 84 -16.76 5.50 -12.53
C GLN A 84 -16.53 6.59 -13.59
N ILE A 85 -15.27 7.00 -13.78
CA ILE A 85 -14.84 8.06 -14.68
C ILE A 85 -13.98 7.43 -15.80
N ASP A 86 -12.90 6.75 -15.44
CA ASP A 86 -12.00 6.08 -16.36
C ASP A 86 -11.56 4.71 -15.80
N GLN A 87 -12.08 3.65 -16.40
CA GLN A 87 -11.81 2.27 -15.98
C GLN A 87 -10.41 1.81 -16.40
N GLN A 88 -9.93 2.26 -17.57
CA GLN A 88 -8.63 1.86 -18.09
C GLN A 88 -7.53 2.47 -17.22
N ALA A 89 -7.58 3.79 -16.99
CA ALA A 89 -6.63 4.46 -16.13
C ALA A 89 -6.65 3.90 -14.69
N THR A 90 -7.84 3.59 -14.16
CA THR A 90 -7.94 2.95 -12.85
C THR A 90 -7.28 1.56 -12.82
N ALA A 91 -7.43 0.74 -13.87
CA ALA A 91 -6.76 -0.54 -13.97
C ALA A 91 -5.24 -0.38 -14.00
N ASP A 92 -4.74 0.62 -14.72
CA ASP A 92 -3.31 0.94 -14.80
C ASP A 92 -2.76 1.33 -13.40
N TYR A 93 -3.50 2.12 -12.62
CA TYR A 93 -3.14 2.42 -11.23
C TYR A 93 -3.12 1.19 -10.31
N VAL A 94 -4.08 0.28 -10.46
CA VAL A 94 -4.10 -0.96 -9.68
C VAL A 94 -2.91 -1.85 -10.06
N ASN A 95 -2.56 -1.91 -11.34
CA ASN A 95 -1.39 -2.65 -11.80
C ASN A 95 -0.08 -2.01 -11.30
N ALA A 96 0.03 -0.69 -11.33
CA ALA A 96 1.19 0.02 -10.76
C ALA A 96 1.35 -0.28 -9.26
N TYR A 97 0.25 -0.37 -8.50
CA TYR A 97 0.32 -0.84 -7.11
C TYR A 97 0.86 -2.27 -7.00
N ARG A 98 0.42 -3.20 -7.85
CA ARG A 98 0.91 -4.58 -7.83
C ARG A 98 2.38 -4.67 -8.24
N GLU A 99 2.83 -3.88 -9.20
CA GLU A 99 4.23 -3.87 -9.62
C GLU A 99 5.16 -3.36 -8.51
N ILE A 100 4.71 -2.36 -7.74
CA ILE A 100 5.52 -1.75 -6.68
C ILE A 100 5.44 -2.54 -5.36
N TRP A 101 4.24 -3.04 -5.01
CA TRP A 101 3.93 -3.58 -3.69
C TRP A 101 3.31 -4.98 -3.70
N GLY A 102 2.91 -5.49 -4.87
CA GLY A 102 2.44 -6.86 -5.00
C GLY A 102 3.60 -7.81 -4.73
N SER A 103 3.39 -8.78 -3.83
CA SER A 103 4.33 -9.86 -3.65
C SER A 103 4.33 -10.77 -4.89
N ASP A 104 5.50 -11.32 -5.24
CA ASP A 104 5.69 -12.34 -6.28
C ASP A 104 5.00 -13.70 -5.97
N ASP A 105 4.02 -13.73 -5.05
CA ASP A 105 3.35 -14.97 -4.60
C ASP A 105 2.47 -15.62 -5.71
N GLU A 106 2.51 -15.12 -6.94
CA GLU A 106 1.81 -15.68 -8.11
C GLU A 106 2.72 -16.55 -9.02
N GLU A 107 4.01 -16.74 -8.71
CA GLU A 107 4.88 -17.72 -9.40
C GLU A 107 4.90 -19.11 -8.73
N GLU A 108 3.74 -19.74 -8.55
CA GLU A 108 3.69 -21.19 -8.24
C GLU A 108 2.43 -21.86 -8.83
N THR A 109 2.20 -21.66 -10.13
CA THR A 109 1.36 -22.58 -10.92
C THR A 109 2.02 -22.93 -12.26
N GLU A 110 3.27 -23.37 -12.24
CA GLU A 110 3.77 -24.24 -13.32
C GLU A 110 3.09 -25.62 -13.18
N VAL A 111 2.06 -25.81 -13.98
CA VAL A 111 1.52 -27.11 -14.38
C VAL A 111 2.67 -27.97 -14.90
N VAL A 112 3.10 -28.94 -14.10
CA VAL A 112 3.97 -30.04 -14.53
C VAL A 112 3.13 -30.94 -15.44
N GLU A 113 3.37 -30.86 -16.74
CA GLU A 113 2.84 -31.78 -17.77
C GLU A 113 3.69 -33.05 -17.86
#